data_AF-A0AAW2BMJ6-F1
#
_entry.id   AF-A0AAW2BMJ6-F1
#
_cell.length_a   1.000
_cell.length_b   1.000
_cell.length_c   1.000
_cell.angle_alpha   90.00
_cell.angle_beta   90.00
_cell.angle_gamma   90.00
#
_symmetry.space_group_name_H-M   'P 1'
#
loop_
_entity.id
_entity.type
_entity.pdbx_description
1 polymer ?
#
loop_
_entity_poly.entity_id
_entity_poly.type
_entity_poly.pdbx_seq_one_letter_code
_entity_poly.pdbx_strand_id
1 'polypeptide(L)'
;MDQAKPNLDIDTPKVQIGLSAWSLAAKWSLGLGRSMESLSALTSQSLTPTSLSKKLQSAPMDNVHDDYEEYFVRKMNTVEESKARVSRLLHEFELSIGASANAETNHELQNTPMDRVGWVKLLVREMKNASNEDDAIARVSRLFEAFESSIRASANTEINQMVELGQTLLQECIILRQSSAIQHELQKKCEERKLELQHVKQLVTQYQIGQRTLKEREALLRAAYEREQQVGSYFLNQLSNLEEKMIDMSTLLSDLPAL
;
A
#
# COMPACT_ATOMS: atom_id res chain seq x y z
N MET A 1 -12.99 32.97 55.95
CA MET A 1 -12.10 34.06 55.49
C MET A 1 -11.13 33.46 54.50
N ASP A 2 -11.21 33.98 53.27
CA ASP A 2 -10.28 33.94 52.14
C ASP A 2 -9.44 32.67 51.84
N GLN A 3 -9.79 32.02 50.73
CA GLN A 3 -8.89 31.19 49.95
C GLN A 3 -8.84 31.76 48.53
N ALA A 4 -7.61 32.05 48.09
CA ALA A 4 -7.24 32.81 46.92
C ALA A 4 -7.56 32.10 45.59
N LYS A 5 -7.93 32.89 44.58
CA LYS A 5 -7.93 32.49 43.16
C LYS A 5 -6.50 32.48 42.61
N PRO A 6 -6.16 31.57 41.69
CA PRO A 6 -5.16 31.84 40.67
C PRO A 6 -5.82 32.08 39.31
N ASN A 7 -5.37 33.17 38.68
CA ASN A 7 -5.66 33.60 37.32
C ASN A 7 -4.98 32.63 36.34
N LEU A 8 -5.71 32.13 35.32
CA LEU A 8 -5.13 31.37 34.22
C LEU A 8 -5.26 32.22 32.94
N ASP A 9 -4.16 32.84 32.56
CA ASP A 9 -3.97 33.52 31.29
C ASP A 9 -3.70 32.44 30.22
N ILE A 10 -4.59 32.32 29.22
CA ILE A 10 -4.42 31.39 28.10
C ILE A 10 -4.12 32.22 26.86
N ASP A 11 -2.83 32.31 26.57
CA ASP A 11 -2.28 32.87 25.34
C ASP A 11 -2.52 31.87 24.19
N THR A 12 -3.34 32.25 23.20
CA THR A 12 -3.60 31.44 21.99
C THR A 12 -2.61 31.78 20.87
N PRO A 13 -1.85 30.82 20.31
CA PRO A 13 -1.07 31.08 19.10
C PRO A 13 -1.95 30.98 17.85
N LYS A 14 -2.07 32.09 17.09
CA LYS A 14 -2.59 32.10 15.71
C LYS A 14 -1.60 31.37 14.80
N VAL A 15 -1.93 30.15 14.36
CA VAL A 15 -1.12 29.40 13.38
C VAL A 15 -1.55 29.78 11.96
N GLN A 16 -0.61 30.35 11.23
CA GLN A 16 -0.70 30.79 9.85
C GLN A 16 -0.60 29.58 8.90
N ILE A 17 -1.69 28.81 8.77
CA ILE A 17 -1.81 27.68 7.83
C ILE A 17 -2.55 28.16 6.58
N GLY A 18 -1.83 28.79 5.67
CA GLY A 18 -2.40 29.18 4.39
C GLY A 18 -1.27 29.52 3.45
N LEU A 19 -0.81 28.52 2.69
CA LEU A 19 -0.09 28.60 1.40
C LEU A 19 0.60 27.25 1.06
N SER A 20 0.88 26.38 2.04
CA SER A 20 1.54 25.09 1.80
C SER A 20 0.61 23.99 1.24
N ALA A 21 -0.67 24.00 1.60
CA ALA A 21 -1.64 22.98 1.17
C ALA A 21 -1.97 23.07 -0.34
N TRP A 22 -2.00 24.28 -0.89
CA TRP A 22 -2.30 24.50 -2.32
C TRP A 22 -1.12 24.11 -3.22
N SER A 23 0.11 24.24 -2.73
CA SER A 23 1.33 23.80 -3.43
C SER A 23 1.43 22.27 -3.51
N LEU A 24 0.98 21.55 -2.46
CA LEU A 24 0.90 20.09 -2.46
C LEU A 24 -0.22 19.57 -3.38
N ALA A 25 -1.36 20.26 -3.44
CA ALA A 25 -2.44 19.94 -4.38
C ALA A 25 -2.02 20.14 -5.84
N ALA A 26 -1.23 21.18 -6.14
CA ALA A 26 -0.68 21.41 -7.47
C ALA A 26 0.32 20.32 -7.90
N LYS A 27 1.18 19.84 -6.99
CA LYS A 27 2.11 18.72 -7.25
C LYS A 27 1.38 17.38 -7.47
N TRP A 28 0.25 17.16 -6.80
CA TRP A 28 -0.61 15.99 -7.03
C TRP A 28 -1.24 15.94 -8.44
N SER A 29 -1.51 17.09 -9.05
CA SER A 29 -2.19 17.17 -10.36
C SER A 29 -1.33 16.75 -11.57
N LEU A 30 0.00 16.83 -11.46
CA LEU A 30 0.91 16.52 -12.57
C LEU A 30 1.20 15.01 -12.75
N GLY A 31 0.88 14.18 -11.76
CA GLY A 31 1.17 12.73 -11.77
C GLY A 31 0.04 11.82 -12.27
N LEU A 32 -1.17 12.34 -12.48
CA LEU A 32 -2.40 11.56 -12.72
C LEU A 32 -3.08 11.89 -14.06
N GLY A 33 -2.28 12.23 -15.07
CA GLY A 33 -2.70 12.82 -16.36
C GLY A 33 -3.58 11.98 -17.29
N ARG A 34 -4.34 10.99 -16.82
CA ARG A 34 -5.36 10.30 -17.65
C ARG A 34 -6.72 10.09 -16.98
N SER A 35 -6.87 10.35 -15.69
CA SER A 35 -8.16 10.15 -14.97
C SER A 35 -8.95 11.45 -14.74
N MET A 36 -8.43 12.61 -15.17
CA MET A 36 -9.02 13.92 -14.88
C MET A 36 -9.99 14.48 -15.93
N GLU A 37 -10.13 13.86 -17.10
CA GLU A 37 -11.14 14.31 -18.09
C GLU A 37 -12.57 14.15 -17.52
N SER A 38 -12.80 13.12 -16.69
CA SER A 38 -14.07 12.90 -15.99
C SER A 38 -14.28 13.81 -14.77
N LEU A 39 -13.21 14.34 -14.15
CA LEU A 39 -13.31 15.25 -13.00
C LEU A 39 -13.39 16.74 -13.41
N SER A 40 -12.85 17.11 -14.57
CA SER A 40 -12.97 18.48 -15.11
C SER A 40 -14.40 18.83 -15.52
N ALA A 41 -15.24 17.84 -15.79
CA ALA A 41 -16.68 18.03 -16.02
C ALA A 41 -17.47 18.37 -14.73
N LEU A 42 -16.87 18.18 -13.54
CA LEU A 42 -17.52 18.44 -12.24
C LEU A 42 -17.29 19.86 -11.70
N THR A 43 -16.36 20.64 -12.25
CA THR A 43 -16.02 21.98 -11.74
C THR A 43 -16.91 23.11 -12.27
N SER A 44 -17.88 22.82 -13.15
CA SER A 44 -18.78 23.83 -13.74
C SER A 44 -20.22 23.80 -13.21
N GLN A 45 -20.54 23.01 -12.18
CA GLN A 45 -21.90 23.01 -11.60
C GLN A 45 -21.86 23.34 -10.11
N SER A 46 -22.53 24.43 -9.75
CA SER A 46 -22.89 24.81 -8.38
C SER A 46 -23.61 23.64 -7.69
N LEU A 47 -22.86 22.89 -6.88
CA LEU A 47 -23.35 21.73 -6.15
C LEU A 47 -23.84 22.19 -4.77
N THR A 48 -25.16 22.28 -4.62
CA THR A 48 -25.80 22.52 -3.33
C THR A 48 -25.55 21.35 -2.34
N PRO A 49 -25.51 21.60 -1.02
CA PRO A 49 -25.16 20.59 0.01
C PRO A 49 -25.99 19.30 -0.04
N THR A 50 -27.23 19.39 -0.54
CA THR A 50 -28.15 18.26 -0.74
C THR A 50 -27.66 17.27 -1.80
N SER A 51 -26.88 17.75 -2.78
CA SER A 51 -26.32 16.98 -3.90
C SER A 51 -25.17 16.08 -3.46
N LEU A 52 -24.30 16.58 -2.58
CA LEU A 52 -23.16 15.84 -2.04
C LEU A 52 -23.61 14.70 -1.12
N SER A 53 -24.66 14.91 -0.32
CA SER A 53 -25.18 13.87 0.59
C SER A 53 -25.79 12.69 -0.15
N LYS A 54 -26.45 12.92 -1.30
CA LYS A 54 -26.98 11.85 -2.16
C LYS A 54 -25.86 11.12 -2.91
N LYS A 55 -24.81 11.83 -3.34
CA LYS A 55 -23.69 11.26 -4.10
C LYS A 55 -22.71 10.46 -3.23
N LEU A 56 -22.56 10.81 -1.95
CA LEU A 56 -21.83 9.99 -0.97
C LEU A 56 -22.61 8.71 -0.57
N GLN A 57 -23.94 8.74 -0.62
CA GLN A 57 -24.78 7.56 -0.32
C GLN A 57 -24.91 6.57 -1.49
N SER A 58 -24.61 7.00 -2.72
CA SER A 58 -24.75 6.19 -3.93
C SER A 58 -23.43 5.77 -4.58
N ALA A 59 -22.29 6.12 -4.00
CA ALA A 59 -20.99 5.72 -4.55
C ALA A 59 -20.66 4.30 -4.05
N PRO A 60 -20.59 3.29 -4.95
CA PRO A 60 -20.13 1.96 -4.57
C PRO A 60 -18.65 2.07 -4.18
N MET A 61 -18.39 2.10 -2.87
CA MET A 61 -17.03 2.09 -2.29
C MET A 61 -16.32 0.74 -2.45
N ASP A 62 -17.00 -0.26 -3.03
CA ASP A 62 -16.50 -1.62 -3.13
C ASP A 62 -15.44 -1.80 -4.23
N ASN A 63 -15.43 -0.96 -5.28
CA ASN A 63 -14.66 -1.25 -6.49
C ASN A 63 -13.25 -0.63 -6.53
N VAL A 64 -12.90 0.25 -5.59
CA VAL A 64 -11.54 0.83 -5.51
C VAL A 64 -10.63 -0.06 -4.66
N HIS A 65 -11.19 -0.94 -3.82
CA HIS A 65 -10.39 -1.81 -2.95
C HIS A 65 -9.72 -2.96 -3.72
N ASP A 66 -10.44 -3.55 -4.67
CA ASP A 66 -9.99 -4.74 -5.41
C ASP A 66 -8.77 -4.47 -6.30
N ASP A 67 -8.67 -3.29 -6.92
CA ASP A 67 -7.56 -2.96 -7.85
C ASP A 67 -6.22 -2.73 -7.12
N TYR A 68 -6.28 -2.25 -5.87
CA TYR A 68 -5.08 -2.09 -5.03
C TYR A 68 -4.65 -3.40 -4.36
N GLU A 69 -5.60 -4.23 -3.92
CA GLU A 69 -5.32 -5.56 -3.38
C GLU A 69 -4.72 -6.46 -4.46
N GLU A 70 -5.25 -6.46 -5.68
CA GLU A 70 -4.70 -7.25 -6.79
C GLU A 70 -3.28 -6.80 -7.17
N TYR A 71 -3.02 -5.49 -7.25
CA TYR A 71 -1.67 -4.96 -7.48
C TYR A 71 -0.69 -5.38 -6.38
N PHE A 72 -1.13 -5.34 -5.12
CA PHE A 72 -0.31 -5.70 -3.97
C PHE A 72 -0.01 -7.20 -3.94
N VAL A 73 -1.03 -8.05 -4.10
CA VAL A 73 -0.90 -9.51 -4.19
C VAL A 73 0.03 -9.89 -5.35
N ARG A 74 -0.11 -9.23 -6.51
CA ARG A 74 0.78 -9.44 -7.66
C ARG A 74 2.23 -9.10 -7.32
N LYS A 75 2.48 -7.98 -6.64
CA LYS A 75 3.85 -7.59 -6.21
C LYS A 75 4.43 -8.58 -5.19
N MET A 76 3.62 -9.03 -4.23
CA MET A 76 4.01 -10.02 -3.21
C MET A 76 4.40 -11.37 -3.84
N ASN A 77 3.63 -11.83 -4.82
CA ASN A 77 3.92 -13.06 -5.54
C ASN A 77 5.29 -12.99 -6.25
N THR A 78 5.69 -11.84 -6.80
CA THR A 78 7.03 -11.70 -7.41
C THR A 78 8.18 -11.84 -6.41
N VAL A 79 7.99 -11.43 -5.16
CA VAL A 79 9.01 -11.61 -4.11
C VAL A 79 9.12 -13.08 -3.76
N GLU A 80 7.99 -13.78 -3.59
CA GLU A 80 8.03 -15.19 -3.24
C GLU A 80 8.56 -16.07 -4.39
N GLU A 81 8.27 -15.70 -5.63
CA GLU A 81 8.90 -16.28 -6.82
C GLU A 81 10.43 -16.06 -6.84
N SER A 82 10.89 -14.84 -6.51
CA SER A 82 12.33 -14.55 -6.44
C SER A 82 13.03 -15.33 -5.32
N LYS A 83 12.36 -15.51 -4.17
CA LYS A 83 12.86 -16.34 -3.07
C LYS A 83 12.95 -17.81 -3.46
N ALA A 84 11.95 -18.34 -4.16
CA ALA A 84 11.98 -19.70 -4.71
C ALA A 84 13.08 -19.91 -5.75
N ARG A 85 13.41 -18.87 -6.54
CA ARG A 85 14.55 -18.90 -7.47
C ARG A 85 15.88 -18.94 -6.72
N VAL A 86 16.06 -18.11 -5.69
CA VAL A 86 17.25 -18.14 -4.83
C VAL A 86 17.43 -19.51 -4.17
N SER A 87 16.36 -20.09 -3.61
CA SER A 87 16.43 -21.42 -2.98
C SER A 87 16.84 -22.52 -3.97
N ARG A 88 16.34 -22.49 -5.21
CA ARG A 88 16.76 -23.44 -6.25
C ARG A 88 18.23 -23.28 -6.63
N LEU A 89 18.67 -22.05 -6.88
CA LEU A 89 20.06 -21.76 -7.23
C LEU A 89 21.03 -22.12 -6.10
N LEU A 90 20.62 -21.92 -4.84
CA LEU A 90 21.42 -22.28 -3.68
C LEU A 90 21.58 -23.80 -3.57
N HIS A 91 20.50 -24.56 -3.80
CA HIS A 91 20.58 -26.01 -3.83
C HIS A 91 21.44 -26.54 -4.99
N GLU A 92 21.32 -25.94 -6.18
CA GLU A 92 22.16 -26.25 -7.34
C GLU A 92 23.64 -25.94 -7.06
N PHE A 93 23.92 -24.85 -6.36
CA PHE A 93 25.27 -24.47 -5.95
C PHE A 93 25.85 -25.43 -4.93
N GLU A 94 25.08 -25.84 -3.93
CA GLU A 94 25.46 -26.86 -2.95
C GLU A 94 25.71 -28.23 -3.61
N LEU A 95 24.88 -28.61 -4.58
CA LEU A 95 25.07 -29.83 -5.37
C LEU A 95 26.32 -29.75 -6.24
N SER A 96 26.63 -28.60 -6.83
CA SER A 96 27.86 -28.37 -7.60
C SER A 96 29.11 -28.47 -6.73
N ILE A 97 29.07 -27.93 -5.50
CA ILE A 97 30.17 -28.06 -4.52
C ILE A 97 30.30 -29.52 -4.06
N GLY A 98 29.18 -30.18 -3.77
CA GLY A 98 29.14 -31.57 -3.32
C GLY A 98 29.56 -32.57 -4.40
N ALA A 99 29.22 -32.32 -5.67
CA ALA A 99 29.66 -33.13 -6.81
C ALA A 99 31.18 -33.05 -7.02
N SER A 100 31.78 -31.88 -6.76
CA SER A 100 33.22 -31.68 -6.74
C SER A 100 33.92 -32.48 -5.63
N ALA A 101 33.31 -32.52 -4.44
CA ALA A 101 33.83 -33.25 -3.28
C ALA A 101 33.61 -34.78 -3.35
N ASN A 102 32.57 -35.23 -4.07
CA ASN A 102 32.12 -36.61 -4.12
C ASN A 102 32.40 -37.28 -5.48
N ALA A 103 33.37 -36.81 -6.27
CA ALA A 103 33.82 -37.45 -7.51
C ALA A 103 34.49 -38.83 -7.30
N GLU A 104 34.13 -39.54 -6.24
CA GLU A 104 34.26 -40.98 -6.07
C GLU A 104 32.86 -41.59 -6.21
N THR A 105 32.66 -42.31 -7.32
CA THR A 105 31.52 -43.21 -7.61
C THR A 105 30.24 -42.59 -8.20
N ASN A 106 30.11 -42.77 -9.52
CA ASN A 106 28.86 -42.89 -10.29
C ASN A 106 28.11 -41.60 -10.72
N HIS A 107 28.47 -41.02 -11.88
CA HIS A 107 27.52 -40.79 -12.98
C HIS A 107 28.26 -40.50 -14.30
N GLU A 108 27.77 -41.12 -15.37
CA GLU A 108 28.03 -40.94 -16.81
C GLU A 108 29.25 -40.14 -17.29
N LEU A 109 30.29 -40.90 -17.62
CA LEU A 109 31.47 -40.64 -18.44
C LEU A 109 31.15 -40.22 -19.90
N GLN A 110 30.35 -39.18 -20.13
CA GLN A 110 29.94 -38.83 -21.50
C GLN A 110 30.79 -37.80 -22.26
N ASN A 111 31.89 -37.28 -21.71
CA ASN A 111 32.86 -36.53 -22.54
C ASN A 111 34.27 -36.81 -22.04
N THR A 112 35.05 -37.62 -22.78
CA THR A 112 36.38 -38.06 -22.32
C THR A 112 37.52 -37.29 -23.00
N PRO A 113 38.14 -36.35 -22.28
CA PRO A 113 39.59 -36.21 -22.28
C PRO A 113 40.16 -37.22 -21.26
N MET A 114 40.53 -38.42 -21.75
CA MET A 114 41.22 -39.51 -21.03
C MET A 114 40.65 -39.88 -19.63
N ASP A 115 39.71 -40.83 -19.61
CA ASP A 115 39.09 -41.40 -18.40
C ASP A 115 40.10 -41.80 -17.28
N ARG A 116 39.69 -41.62 -16.02
CA ARG A 116 40.43 -41.92 -14.78
C ARG A 116 40.75 -43.42 -14.63
N VAL A 117 40.01 -44.31 -15.30
CA VAL A 117 40.30 -45.76 -15.39
C VAL A 117 40.93 -46.14 -16.74
N GLY A 118 40.69 -45.34 -17.79
CA GLY A 118 41.24 -45.51 -19.13
C GLY A 118 42.73 -45.21 -19.25
N TRP A 119 43.26 -44.21 -18.52
CA TRP A 119 44.67 -43.81 -18.62
C TRP A 119 45.62 -44.93 -18.20
N VAL A 120 45.26 -45.73 -17.19
CA VAL A 120 46.07 -46.89 -16.74
C VAL A 120 46.16 -47.95 -17.84
N LYS A 121 45.04 -48.25 -18.51
CA LYS A 121 45.01 -49.21 -19.62
C LYS A 121 45.82 -48.71 -20.82
N LEU A 122 45.82 -47.39 -21.05
CA LEU A 122 46.56 -46.77 -22.15
C LEU A 122 48.06 -46.69 -21.82
N LEU A 123 48.42 -46.43 -20.57
CA LEU A 123 49.79 -46.50 -20.05
C LEU A 123 50.39 -47.90 -20.24
N VAL A 124 49.67 -48.94 -19.80
CA VAL A 124 50.11 -50.34 -19.95
C VAL A 124 50.27 -50.71 -21.43
N ARG A 125 49.38 -50.22 -22.30
CA ARG A 125 49.47 -50.44 -23.76
C ARG A 125 50.69 -49.74 -24.36
N GLU A 126 50.92 -48.48 -24.02
CA GLU A 126 52.05 -47.70 -24.53
C GLU A 126 53.40 -48.27 -24.07
N MET A 127 53.50 -48.70 -22.81
CA MET A 127 54.70 -49.38 -22.30
C MET A 127 54.92 -50.74 -22.97
N LYS A 128 53.87 -51.53 -23.20
CA LYS A 128 53.97 -52.84 -23.86
C LYS A 128 54.41 -52.72 -25.33
N ASN A 129 54.08 -51.62 -25.99
CA ASN A 129 54.42 -51.36 -27.39
C ASN A 129 55.74 -50.57 -27.55
N ALA A 130 56.43 -50.27 -26.46
CA ALA A 130 57.69 -49.54 -26.50
C ALA A 130 58.84 -50.42 -27.04
N SER A 131 59.69 -49.81 -27.83
CA SER A 131 60.80 -50.47 -28.53
C SER A 131 62.00 -50.74 -27.62
N ASN A 132 62.19 -49.86 -26.63
CA ASN A 132 63.25 -49.87 -25.63
C ASN A 132 62.81 -49.01 -24.42
N GLU A 133 63.64 -48.98 -23.39
CA GLU A 133 63.34 -48.26 -22.15
C GLU A 133 63.16 -46.75 -22.38
N ASP A 134 64.02 -46.13 -23.19
CA ASP A 134 63.93 -44.70 -23.49
C ASP A 134 62.63 -44.32 -24.23
N ASP A 135 62.19 -45.16 -25.18
CA ASP A 135 60.92 -45.00 -25.91
C ASP A 135 59.72 -45.18 -24.96
N ALA A 136 59.80 -46.13 -24.01
CA ALA A 136 58.77 -46.30 -22.98
C ALA A 136 58.65 -45.05 -22.11
N ILE A 137 59.78 -44.52 -21.62
CA ILE A 137 59.82 -43.30 -20.80
C ILE A 137 59.24 -42.12 -21.58
N ALA A 138 59.67 -41.90 -22.83
CA ALA A 138 59.18 -40.80 -23.66
C ALA A 138 57.68 -40.89 -23.96
N ARG A 139 57.11 -42.10 -24.09
CA ARG A 139 55.66 -42.31 -24.28
C ARG A 139 54.89 -42.06 -23.00
N VAL A 140 55.40 -42.57 -21.87
CA VAL A 140 54.80 -42.38 -20.55
C VAL A 140 54.78 -40.90 -20.16
N SER A 141 55.87 -40.16 -20.37
CA SER A 141 55.93 -38.72 -20.10
C SER A 141 54.88 -37.94 -20.90
N ARG A 142 54.76 -38.19 -22.21
CA ARG A 142 53.74 -37.55 -23.07
C ARG A 142 52.32 -37.89 -22.64
N LEU A 143 52.07 -39.13 -22.21
CA LEU A 143 50.77 -39.57 -21.73
C LEU A 143 50.39 -38.88 -20.41
N PHE A 144 51.34 -38.77 -19.48
CA PHE A 144 51.13 -38.05 -18.22
C PHE A 144 50.92 -36.55 -18.44
N GLU A 145 51.69 -35.90 -19.32
CA GLU A 145 51.47 -34.50 -19.67
C GLU A 145 50.07 -34.25 -20.24
N ALA A 146 49.61 -35.13 -21.15
CA ALA A 146 48.26 -35.04 -21.70
C ALA A 146 47.17 -35.27 -20.64
N PHE A 147 47.40 -36.19 -19.70
CA PHE A 147 46.49 -36.47 -18.60
C PHE A 147 46.43 -35.31 -17.59
N GLU A 148 47.57 -34.74 -17.20
CA GLU A 148 47.64 -33.56 -16.35
C GLU A 148 46.96 -32.35 -17.00
N SER A 149 47.15 -32.16 -18.30
CA SER A 149 46.48 -31.11 -19.09
C SER A 149 44.96 -31.30 -19.08
N SER A 150 44.49 -32.54 -19.24
CA SER A 150 43.05 -32.90 -19.15
C SER A 150 42.48 -32.59 -17.76
N ILE A 151 43.14 -33.03 -16.69
CA ILE A 151 42.70 -32.77 -15.32
C ILE A 151 42.61 -31.27 -15.06
N ARG A 152 43.65 -30.51 -15.45
CA ARG A 152 43.68 -29.06 -15.26
C ARG A 152 42.57 -28.36 -16.03
N ALA A 153 42.30 -28.78 -17.27
CA ALA A 153 41.20 -28.24 -18.06
C ALA A 153 39.85 -28.52 -17.41
N SER A 154 39.61 -29.76 -16.95
CA SER A 154 38.38 -30.17 -16.28
C SER A 154 38.16 -29.40 -14.96
N ALA A 155 39.20 -29.28 -14.13
CA ALA A 155 39.13 -28.53 -12.88
C ALA A 155 38.83 -27.04 -13.14
N ASN A 156 39.45 -26.46 -14.18
CA ASN A 156 39.21 -25.06 -14.53
C ASN A 156 37.80 -24.83 -15.07
N THR A 157 37.23 -25.77 -15.83
CA THR A 157 35.83 -25.69 -16.28
C THR A 157 34.84 -25.76 -15.12
N GLU A 158 35.07 -26.61 -14.14
CA GLU A 158 34.22 -26.76 -12.96
C GLU A 158 34.27 -25.51 -12.06
N ILE A 159 35.47 -24.97 -11.84
CA ILE A 159 35.66 -23.69 -11.11
C ILE A 159 34.92 -22.55 -11.82
N ASN A 160 35.02 -22.45 -13.14
CA ASN A 160 34.33 -21.40 -13.90
C ASN A 160 32.81 -21.52 -13.79
N GLN A 161 32.25 -22.73 -13.88
CA GLN A 161 30.81 -22.98 -13.68
C GLN A 161 30.35 -22.59 -12.28
N MET A 162 31.12 -22.95 -11.24
CA MET A 162 30.84 -22.54 -9.86
C MET A 162 30.87 -21.01 -9.69
N VAL A 163 31.82 -20.34 -10.33
CA VAL A 163 31.93 -18.87 -10.28
C VAL A 163 30.72 -18.21 -10.97
N GLU A 164 30.31 -18.69 -12.14
CA GLU A 164 29.13 -18.18 -12.85
C GLU A 164 27.84 -18.38 -12.05
N LEU A 165 27.67 -19.57 -11.46
CA LEU A 165 26.51 -19.89 -10.63
C LEU A 165 26.51 -19.02 -9.36
N GLY A 166 27.66 -18.83 -8.71
CA GLY A 166 27.81 -17.97 -7.55
C GLY A 166 27.52 -16.49 -7.85
N GLN A 167 27.96 -15.99 -9.01
CA GLN A 167 27.62 -14.64 -9.46
C GLN A 167 26.12 -14.45 -9.71
N THR A 168 25.49 -15.45 -10.34
CA THR A 168 24.04 -15.45 -10.59
C THR A 168 23.26 -15.45 -9.27
N LEU A 169 23.66 -16.30 -8.32
CA LEU A 169 23.06 -16.36 -6.98
C LEU A 169 23.20 -15.04 -6.22
N LEU A 170 24.37 -14.39 -6.29
CA LEU A 170 24.59 -13.09 -5.67
C LEU A 170 23.68 -12.01 -6.26
N GLN A 171 23.53 -11.98 -7.59
CA GLN A 171 22.66 -11.03 -8.27
C GLN A 171 21.20 -11.21 -7.85
N GLU A 172 20.72 -12.46 -7.76
CA GLU A 172 19.37 -12.76 -7.30
C GLU A 172 19.14 -12.37 -5.83
N CYS A 173 20.13 -12.56 -4.96
CA CYS A 173 20.06 -12.12 -3.56
C CYS A 173 19.97 -10.59 -3.43
N ILE A 174 20.64 -9.84 -4.31
CA ILE A 174 20.55 -8.38 -4.35
C ILE A 174 19.14 -7.94 -4.77
N ILE A 175 18.61 -8.52 -5.84
CA ILE A 175 17.26 -8.23 -6.34
C ILE A 175 16.22 -8.55 -5.27
N LEU A 176 16.32 -9.72 -4.63
CA LEU A 176 15.43 -10.13 -3.54
C LEU A 176 15.48 -9.14 -2.38
N ARG A 177 16.67 -8.70 -1.97
CA ARG A 177 16.83 -7.71 -0.87
C ARG A 177 16.18 -6.37 -1.23
N GLN A 178 16.39 -5.88 -2.44
CA GLN A 178 15.79 -4.64 -2.91
C GLN A 178 14.26 -4.75 -2.97
N SER A 179 13.74 -5.85 -3.52
CA SER A 179 12.31 -6.09 -3.62
C SER A 179 11.66 -6.21 -2.24
N SER A 180 12.32 -6.90 -1.31
CA SER A 180 11.89 -7.03 0.09
C SER A 180 11.85 -5.68 0.81
N ALA A 181 12.84 -4.81 0.60
CA ALA A 181 12.85 -3.46 1.17
C ALA A 181 11.68 -2.61 0.66
N ILE A 182 11.41 -2.64 -0.65
CA ILE A 182 10.28 -1.95 -1.27
C ILE A 182 8.95 -2.49 -0.73
N GLN A 183 8.82 -3.82 -0.61
CA GLN A 183 7.63 -4.45 -0.06
C GLN A 183 7.36 -3.99 1.37
N HIS A 184 8.39 -3.96 2.23
CA HIS A 184 8.24 -3.50 3.60
C HIS A 184 7.78 -2.03 3.68
N GLU A 185 8.32 -1.16 2.82
CA GLU A 185 7.88 0.24 2.74
C GLU A 185 6.41 0.36 2.28
N LEU A 186 6.00 -0.43 1.28
CA LEU A 186 4.61 -0.44 0.81
C LEU A 186 3.64 -0.96 1.87
N GLN A 187 4.02 -2.01 2.60
CA GLN A 187 3.23 -2.53 3.71
C GLN A 187 3.05 -1.48 4.80
N LYS A 188 4.13 -0.78 5.18
CA LYS A 188 4.07 0.31 6.14
C LYS A 188 3.10 1.41 5.70
N LYS A 189 3.19 1.88 4.44
CA LYS A 189 2.28 2.88 3.88
C LYS A 189 0.83 2.40 3.83
N CYS A 190 0.60 1.10 3.65
CA CYS A 190 -0.74 0.52 3.66
C CYS A 190 -1.36 0.60 5.06
N GLU A 191 -0.63 0.20 6.09
CA GLU A 191 -1.09 0.27 7.47
C GLU A 191 -1.32 1.73 7.91
N GLU A 192 -0.45 2.65 7.53
CA GLU A 192 -0.65 4.10 7.78
C GLU A 192 -1.96 4.60 7.14
N ARG A 193 -2.20 4.30 5.85
CA ARG A 193 -3.44 4.69 5.17
C ARG A 193 -4.68 4.05 5.78
N LYS A 194 -4.57 2.82 6.29
CA LYS A 194 -5.68 2.14 6.99
C LYS A 194 -6.06 2.86 8.28
N LEU A 195 -5.07 3.32 9.04
CA LEU A 195 -5.30 4.13 10.25
C LEU A 195 -5.93 5.49 9.91
N GLU A 196 -5.43 6.17 8.88
CA GLU A 196 -6.01 7.43 8.39
C GLU A 196 -7.46 7.25 7.95
N LEU A 197 -7.75 6.19 7.19
CA LEU A 197 -9.11 5.86 6.76
C LEU A 197 -10.04 5.61 7.95
N GLN A 198 -9.57 4.88 8.98
CA GLN A 198 -10.34 4.65 10.19
C GLN A 198 -10.64 5.97 10.92
N HIS A 199 -9.66 6.86 11.02
CA HIS A 199 -9.84 8.17 11.61
C HIS A 199 -10.87 9.02 10.84
N VAL A 200 -10.79 9.05 9.50
CA VAL A 200 -11.76 9.76 8.66
C VAL A 200 -13.16 9.19 8.83
N LYS A 201 -13.32 7.86 8.88
CA LYS A 201 -14.62 7.21 9.14
C LYS A 201 -15.23 7.66 10.49
N GLN A 202 -14.41 7.75 11.53
CA GLN A 202 -14.85 8.26 12.83
C GLN A 202 -15.31 9.72 12.73
N LEU A 203 -14.53 10.57 12.06
CA LEU A 203 -14.86 11.98 11.89
C LEU A 203 -16.16 12.17 11.10
N VAL A 204 -16.36 11.42 10.00
CA VAL A 204 -17.61 11.41 9.23
C VAL A 204 -18.79 11.02 10.12
N THR A 205 -18.63 10.00 10.95
CA THR A 205 -19.67 9.57 11.89
C THR A 205 -20.02 10.68 12.90
N GLN A 206 -19.02 11.37 13.43
CA GLN A 206 -19.23 12.51 14.34
C GLN A 206 -19.99 13.65 13.65
N TYR A 207 -19.60 14.02 12.42
CA TYR A 207 -20.31 15.04 11.65
C TYR A 207 -21.76 14.66 11.37
N GLN A 208 -22.03 13.40 11.02
CA GLN A 208 -23.38 12.92 10.79
C GLN A 208 -24.24 13.00 12.06
N ILE A 209 -23.68 12.67 13.24
CA ILE A 209 -24.38 12.83 14.52
C ILE A 209 -24.69 14.31 14.77
N GLY A 210 -23.70 15.19 14.63
CA GLY A 210 -23.88 16.63 14.81
C GLY A 210 -24.98 17.21 13.90
N GLN A 211 -25.04 16.77 12.63
CA GLN A 211 -26.11 17.17 11.73
C GLN A 211 -27.50 16.71 12.18
N ARG A 212 -27.64 15.48 12.71
CA ARG A 212 -28.93 15.00 13.23
C ARG A 212 -29.37 15.84 14.44
N THR A 213 -28.47 16.06 15.39
CA THR A 213 -28.75 16.89 16.58
C THR A 213 -29.15 18.31 16.23
N LEU A 214 -28.46 18.94 15.25
CA LEU A 214 -28.82 20.28 14.80
C LEU A 214 -30.21 20.32 14.14
N LYS A 215 -30.56 19.32 13.32
CA LYS A 215 -31.89 19.20 12.72
C LYS A 215 -32.99 19.03 13.77
N GLU A 216 -32.75 18.20 14.78
CA GLU A 216 -33.67 18.02 15.90
C GLU A 216 -33.87 19.33 16.67
N ARG A 217 -32.77 20.05 16.96
CA ARG A 217 -32.84 21.35 17.63
C ARG A 217 -33.58 22.41 16.80
N GLU A 218 -33.33 22.46 15.49
CA GLU A 218 -34.02 23.35 14.58
C GLU A 218 -35.53 23.07 14.56
N ALA A 219 -35.92 21.78 14.51
CA ALA A 219 -37.32 21.38 14.54
C ALA A 219 -38.01 21.78 15.87
N LEU A 220 -37.34 21.56 17.02
CA LEU A 220 -37.84 21.98 18.32
C LEU A 220 -38.01 23.50 18.41
N LEU A 221 -37.04 24.26 17.90
CA LEU A 221 -37.09 25.71 17.91
C LEU A 221 -38.23 26.24 17.01
N ARG A 222 -38.41 25.66 15.82
CA ARG A 222 -39.53 25.98 14.93
C ARG A 222 -40.87 25.73 15.61
N ALA A 223 -41.03 24.57 16.24
CA ALA A 223 -42.27 24.22 16.96
C ALA A 223 -42.54 25.16 18.15
N ALA A 224 -41.49 25.55 18.90
CA ALA A 224 -41.62 26.51 20.00
C ALA A 224 -42.04 27.90 19.50
N TYR A 225 -41.44 28.36 18.40
CA TYR A 225 -41.79 29.64 17.77
C TYR A 225 -43.23 29.66 17.27
N GLU A 226 -43.67 28.61 16.57
CA GLU A 226 -45.06 28.49 16.10
C GLU A 226 -46.07 28.53 17.26
N ARG A 227 -45.75 27.86 18.37
CA ARG A 227 -46.57 27.90 19.58
C ARG A 227 -46.68 29.31 20.16
N GLU A 228 -45.58 30.04 20.23
CA GLU A 228 -45.57 31.42 20.73
C GLU A 228 -46.40 32.35 19.83
N GLN A 229 -46.28 32.22 18.51
CA GLN A 229 -47.09 32.96 17.53
C GLN A 229 -48.59 32.66 17.68
N GLN A 230 -48.96 31.38 17.87
CA GLN A 230 -50.35 30.99 18.10
C GLN A 230 -50.91 31.62 19.38
N VAL A 231 -50.15 31.59 20.47
CA VAL A 231 -50.54 32.21 21.74
C VAL A 231 -50.70 33.73 21.58
N GLY A 232 -49.78 34.40 20.88
CA GLY A 232 -49.90 35.82 20.57
C GLY A 232 -51.17 36.14 19.78
N SER A 233 -51.46 35.37 18.73
CA SER A 233 -52.67 35.54 17.92
C SER A 233 -53.95 35.33 18.73
N TYR A 234 -53.95 34.36 19.67
CA TYR A 234 -55.07 34.11 20.56
C TYR A 234 -55.35 35.33 21.45
N PHE A 235 -54.32 35.92 22.07
CA PHE A 235 -54.48 37.11 22.90
C PHE A 235 -54.96 38.33 22.10
N LEU A 236 -54.43 38.56 20.89
CA LEU A 236 -54.88 39.66 20.03
C LEU A 236 -56.35 39.53 19.63
N ASN A 237 -56.81 38.31 19.33
CA ASN A 237 -58.21 38.04 19.02
C ASN A 237 -59.12 38.28 20.25
N GLN A 238 -58.67 37.90 21.45
CA GLN A 238 -59.41 38.16 22.69
C GLN A 238 -59.51 39.67 22.98
N LEU A 239 -58.43 40.42 22.79
CA LEU A 239 -58.43 41.87 22.96
C LEU A 239 -59.41 42.54 21.98
N SER A 240 -59.37 42.16 20.70
CA SER A 240 -60.30 42.71 19.69
C SER A 240 -61.77 42.43 20.06
N ASN A 241 -62.08 41.23 20.55
CA ASN A 241 -63.44 40.87 20.98
C ASN A 241 -63.89 41.69 22.22
N LEU A 242 -62.99 41.96 23.16
CA LEU A 242 -63.28 42.82 24.31
C LEU A 242 -63.48 44.28 23.91
N GLU A 243 -62.68 44.78 22.98
CA GLU A 243 -62.83 46.13 22.42
C GLU A 243 -64.19 46.30 21.73
N GLU A 244 -64.60 45.33 20.91
CA GLU A 244 -65.91 45.32 20.24
C GLU A 244 -67.06 45.37 21.26
N LYS A 245 -67.03 44.50 22.28
CA LYS A 245 -68.04 44.51 23.37
C LYS A 245 -68.09 45.83 24.13
N MET A 246 -66.94 46.49 24.31
CA MET A 246 -66.86 47.77 24.99
C MET A 246 -67.49 48.90 24.16
N ILE A 247 -67.26 48.87 22.85
CA ILE A 247 -67.92 49.78 21.89
C ILE A 247 -69.44 49.57 21.96
N ASP A 248 -69.91 48.33 21.87
CA ASP A 248 -71.34 47.99 21.96
C ASP A 248 -71.96 48.52 23.26
N MET A 249 -71.32 48.28 24.42
CA MET A 249 -71.80 48.81 25.70
C MET A 249 -71.81 50.35 25.73
N SER A 250 -70.81 51.01 25.14
CA SER A 250 -70.78 52.48 25.05
C SER A 250 -71.92 53.01 24.18
N THR A 251 -72.27 52.33 23.08
CA THR A 251 -73.41 52.73 22.25
C THR A 251 -74.73 52.56 23.01
N LEU A 252 -74.92 51.44 23.71
CA LEU A 252 -76.10 51.20 24.56
C LEU A 252 -76.24 52.24 25.69
N LEU A 253 -75.13 52.67 26.30
CA LEU A 253 -75.12 53.73 27.31
C LEU A 253 -75.43 55.12 26.73
N SER A 254 -75.08 55.37 25.46
CA SER A 254 -75.35 56.64 24.77
C SER A 254 -76.81 56.75 24.30
N ASP A 255 -77.47 55.61 24.07
CA ASP A 255 -78.88 55.52 23.67
C ASP A 255 -79.87 55.56 24.86
N LEU A 256 -79.36 55.69 26.10
CA LEU A 256 -80.21 55.89 27.28
C LEU A 256 -80.84 57.29 27.24
N PRO A 257 -82.17 57.41 27.40
CA PRO A 257 -82.84 58.71 27.40
C PRO A 257 -82.34 59.56 28.57
N ALA A 258 -81.94 60.79 28.29
CA ALA A 258 -81.55 61.77 29.30
C ALA A 258 -82.72 61.99 30.27
N LEU A 259 -82.53 61.56 31.53
CA LEU A 259 -83.42 61.78 32.66
C LEU A 259 -83.29 63.22 33.18
#